data_AF-A0A1Z8SJ12-F1
#
_entry.id   AF-A0A1Z8SJ12-F1
#
_cell.length_a   1.000
_cell.length_b   1.000
_cell.length_c   1.000
_cell.angle_alpha   90.00
_cell.angle_beta   90.00
_cell.angle_gamma   90.00
#
_symmetry.space_group_name_H-M   'P 1'
#
loop_
_entity.id
_entity.type
_entity.pdbx_description
1 polymer ?
#
loop_
_entity_poly.entity_id
_entity_poly.type
_entity_poly.pdbx_seq_one_letter_code
_entity_poly.pdbx_strand_id
1 'polypeptide(L)' 'MLPYFFSSCATILGGPITDYQKTKPAPGKPQRDIRVVALIANIIIFWPGAVVDFATGAIYKPTPK' A
#
# COMPACT_ATOMS: atom_id res chain seq x y z
N MET A 1 29.14 -0.39 -0.43
CA MET A 1 28.11 -1.42 -0.62
C MET A 1 26.94 -1.07 0.28
N LEU A 2 26.00 -0.25 -0.20
CA LEU A 2 24.83 0.16 0.58
C LEU A 2 23.79 -0.97 0.50
N PRO A 3 23.26 -1.49 1.62
CA PRO A 3 22.21 -2.49 1.59
C PRO A 3 20.93 -1.79 1.11
N TYR A 4 20.52 -2.15 -0.11
CA TYR A 4 19.20 -1.83 -0.63
C TYR A 4 18.20 -2.65 0.19
N PHE A 5 17.65 -2.05 1.24
CA PHE A 5 16.53 -2.62 2.00
C PHE A 5 15.33 -2.70 1.06
N PHE A 6 15.18 -3.83 0.36
CA PHE A 6 13.92 -4.22 -0.27
C PHE A 6 12.91 -4.59 0.81
N SER A 7 12.52 -3.63 1.65
CA SER A 7 11.33 -3.79 2.49
C SER A 7 10.14 -3.35 1.66
N SER A 8 9.46 -4.34 1.08
CA SER A 8 8.21 -4.21 0.32
C SER A 8 8.35 -3.74 -1.14
N CYS A 9 8.43 -4.72 -2.04
CA CYS A 9 8.14 -4.58 -3.46
C CYS A 9 6.62 -4.45 -3.66
N ALA A 10 6.04 -3.34 -3.20
CA ALA A 10 4.62 -3.02 -3.39
C ALA A 10 4.48 -1.97 -4.50
N THR A 11 5.30 -0.91 -4.46
CA THR A 11 5.31 0.12 -5.51
C THR A 11 6.61 0.93 -5.53
N ILE A 12 7.03 1.40 -6.71
CA ILE A 12 8.16 2.35 -6.91
C ILE A 12 7.95 3.67 -6.12
N LEU A 13 6.70 3.97 -5.73
CA LEU A 13 6.29 5.16 -4.96
C LEU A 13 5.71 4.80 -3.57
N GLY A 14 5.92 3.56 -3.12
CA GLY A 14 5.44 3.04 -1.84
C GLY A 14 6.47 3.27 -0.73
N GLY A 15 6.10 4.07 0.27
CA GLY A 15 6.87 4.18 1.51
C GLY A 15 6.70 2.97 2.44
N PRO A 16 7.31 2.97 3.63
CA PRO A 16 7.21 1.86 4.57
C PRO A 16 5.75 1.54 4.94
N ILE A 17 5.39 0.26 4.87
CA ILE A 17 4.05 -0.22 5.25
C ILE A 17 3.98 -0.37 6.77
N THR A 18 3.07 0.37 7.38
CA THR A 18 2.76 0.33 8.82
C THR A 18 1.89 -0.87 9.19
N ASP A 19 1.94 -1.31 10.45
CA ASP A 19 1.04 -2.37 10.94
C ASP A 19 -0.42 -1.96 10.82
N TYR A 20 -0.72 -0.67 10.99
CA TYR A 20 -2.03 -0.13 10.71
C TYR A 20 -2.49 -0.47 9.29
N GLN A 21 -1.67 -0.27 8.26
CA GLN A 21 -2.07 -0.56 6.88
C GLN A 21 -2.34 -2.06 6.63
N LYS A 22 -1.65 -2.96 7.34
CA LYS A 22 -1.77 -4.42 7.19
C LYS A 22 -2.99 -5.00 7.91
N THR A 23 -3.33 -4.47 9.09
CA THR A 23 -4.41 -5.03 9.93
C THR A 23 -5.77 -4.76 9.32
N LYS A 24 -6.56 -5.75 8.89
CA LYS A 24 -7.90 -5.48 8.34
C LYS A 24 -8.82 -4.79 9.38
N PRO A 25 -9.70 -3.86 8.96
CA PRO A 25 -10.70 -3.27 9.86
C PRO A 25 -11.59 -4.36 10.49
N ALA A 26 -11.96 -4.17 11.76
CA ALA A 26 -12.91 -5.06 12.42
C ALA A 26 -14.29 -5.00 11.73
N PRO A 27 -15.12 -6.06 11.82
CA PRO A 27 -16.47 -6.05 11.27
C PRO A 27 -17.27 -4.84 11.77
N GLY A 28 -17.94 -4.13 10.85
CA GLY A 28 -18.69 -2.91 11.15
C GLY A 28 -17.86 -1.63 11.24
N LYS A 29 -16.54 -1.69 11.04
CA LYS A 29 -15.69 -0.49 10.90
C LYS A 29 -15.60 -0.03 9.45
N PRO A 30 -15.43 1.29 9.21
CA PRO A 30 -15.26 1.82 7.86
C PRO A 30 -14.02 1.23 7.19
N GLN A 31 -14.11 1.06 5.87
CA GLN A 31 -12.99 0.65 5.03
C GLN A 31 -11.89 1.71 5.10
N ARG A 32 -10.61 1.30 5.03
CA ARG A 32 -9.51 2.25 5.02
C ARG A 32 -9.48 3.08 3.74
N ASP A 33 -9.12 4.33 3.92
CA ASP A 33 -8.79 5.24 2.83
C ASP A 33 -7.68 4.66 1.94
N ILE A 34 -7.88 4.80 0.64
CA ILE A 34 -6.97 4.33 -0.40
C ILE A 34 -6.11 5.50 -0.86
N ARG A 35 -4.83 5.26 -1.15
CA ARG A 35 -3.93 6.18 -1.85
C ARG A 35 -4.33 6.21 -3.33
N VAL A 36 -5.33 7.01 -3.67
CA VAL A 36 -5.91 7.10 -5.03
C VAL A 36 -4.84 7.33 -6.10
N VAL A 37 -3.84 8.18 -5.82
CA VAL A 37 -2.72 8.43 -6.74
C VAL A 37 -1.90 7.17 -7.01
N ALA A 38 -1.64 6.36 -5.98
CA ALA A 38 -0.90 5.09 -6.13
C ALA A 38 -1.75 4.06 -6.90
N LEU A 39 -3.06 4.02 -6.68
CA LEU A 39 -3.97 3.15 -7.43
C LEU A 39 -3.96 3.50 -8.93
N ILE A 40 -4.11 4.79 -9.26
CA ILE A 40 -4.10 5.27 -10.64
C ILE A 40 -2.75 5.00 -11.30
N ALA A 41 -1.65 5.30 -10.61
CA ALA A 41 -0.30 5.05 -11.12
C ALA A 41 -0.08 3.56 -11.44
N ASN A 42 -0.49 2.64 -10.55
CA ASN A 42 -0.41 1.22 -10.84
C ASN A 42 -1.31 0.80 -11.99
N ILE A 43 -2.56 1.26 -12.06
CA ILE A 43 -3.46 0.87 -13.15
C ILE A 43 -2.89 1.28 -14.52
N ILE A 44 -2.28 2.47 -14.61
CA ILE A 44 -1.72 2.99 -15.86
C ILE A 44 -0.37 2.34 -16.20
N ILE A 45 0.51 2.15 -15.21
CA ILE A 45 1.90 1.73 -15.43
C ILE A 45 2.03 0.20 -15.37
N PHE A 46 1.35 -0.45 -14.43
CA PHE A 46 1.48 -1.89 -14.17
C PHE A 46 0.29 -2.42 -13.36
N TRP A 47 -0.79 -2.80 -14.05
CA TRP A 47 -2.03 -3.25 -13.41
C TRP A 47 -1.89 -4.38 -12.37
N PRO A 48 -0.94 -5.36 -12.49
CA PRO A 48 -0.76 -6.37 -11.45
C PRO A 48 -0.18 -5.78 -10.16
N GLY A 49 0.52 -4.65 -10.24
CA GLY A 49 1.03 -3.92 -9.08
C GLY A 49 -0.09 -3.42 -8.17
N ALA A 50 -1.24 -3.06 -8.74
CA ALA A 50 -2.42 -2.69 -7.95
C ALA A 50 -2.88 -3.87 -7.07
N VAL A 51 -2.89 -5.09 -7.61
CA VAL A 51 -3.28 -6.30 -6.85
C VAL A 51 -2.30 -6.56 -5.70
N VAL A 52 -1.00 -6.43 -5.96
CA VAL A 52 0.05 -6.60 -4.94
C VAL A 52 -0.07 -5.51 -3.86
N ASP A 53 -0.37 -4.28 -4.23
CA ASP A 53 -0.58 -3.17 -3.31
C ASP A 53 -1.81 -3.37 -2.40
N PHE A 54 -2.89 -3.96 -2.92
CA PHE A 54 -4.05 -4.36 -2.13
C PHE A 54 -3.72 -5.53 -1.18
N ALA A 55 -2.95 -6.51 -1.64
CA ALA A 55 -2.58 -7.69 -0.86
C ALA A 55 -1.62 -7.34 0.30
N THR A 56 -0.67 -6.45 0.05
CA THR A 56 0.32 -5.99 1.04
C THR A 56 -0.23 -4.90 1.98
N GLY A 57 -1.30 -4.22 1.56
CA GLY A 57 -1.87 -3.08 2.28
C GLY A 57 -1.16 -1.75 1.99
N ALA A 58 -0.16 -1.72 1.11
CA ALA A 58 0.54 -0.50 0.70
C ALA A 58 -0.39 0.55 0.06
N ILE A 59 -1.50 0.08 -0.51
CA ILE A 59 -2.52 0.94 -1.10
C ILE A 59 -3.28 1.78 -0.07
N TYR A 60 -3.33 1.36 1.20
CA TYR A 60 -4.08 2.09 2.22
C TYR A 60 -3.27 3.28 2.73
N LYS A 61 -3.95 4.36 3.15
CA LYS A 61 -3.28 5.47 3.82
C LYS A 61 -2.72 4.99 5.17
N PRO A 62 -1.51 5.43 5.55
CA PRO A 62 -0.99 5.21 6.90
C PRO A 62 -1.89 5.91 7.93
N THR A 63 -1.74 5.55 9.20
CA THR A 63 -2.53 6.13 10.30
C THR A 63 -2.50 7.66 10.18
N PRO A 64 -3.66 8.34 10.20
CA PRO A 64 -3.68 9.79 10.27
C PRO A 64 -2.92 10.21 11.52
N LYS A 65 -1.98 11.15 11.36
CA LYS A 65 -1.33 11.81 12.49
C LYS A 65 -2.33 12.67 13.25
#